data_AF-A0A1F1CHU1-F1
#
_entry.id   AF-A0A1F1CHU1-F1
#
_cell.length_a   1.000
_cell.length_b   1.000
_cell.length_c   1.000
_cell.angle_alpha   90.00
_cell.angle_beta   90.00
_cell.angle_gamma   90.00
#
_symmetry.space_group_name_H-M   'P 1'
#
loop_
_entity.id
_entity.type
_entity.pdbx_description
1 polymer ?
#
loop_
_entity_poly.entity_id
_entity_poly.type
_entity_poly.pdbx_seq_one_letter_code
_entity_poly.pdbx_strand_id
1 'polypeptide(L)'
;MIRSNSTNLNRIKGGEVIKQGDFSSTFEYELLDYKYNKITNLDGQNASIKLANQKGKLVIDATVENSKVSFNIGKILPAGIYLVEVQCGEYVFPSDQSVRLEVTQSTEHFNNLEDIEMAQLDIKKAVEDYLKRINFVAYDDSNIKREIRELKDKTQGQIIDIAPLESRIANLESRGQTETIDLVPYLKTETAYTLFPTYATLQAQMTSNIKTKHLELGLDSLIETKLKNGDDPYITNHHVETWYTTKAEFNNLVSRVQALESKE
;
A
#
# COMPACT_ATOMS: atom_id res chain seq x y z
N MET A 1 14.75 -52.99 -3.01
CA MET A 1 13.90 -51.83 -3.35
C MET A 1 14.84 -50.71 -3.77
N ILE A 2 14.85 -50.32 -5.04
CA ILE A 2 15.70 -49.22 -5.53
C ILE A 2 15.00 -47.93 -5.09
N ARG A 3 15.59 -47.17 -4.17
CA ARG A 3 15.09 -45.83 -3.84
C ARG A 3 15.47 -44.90 -5.00
N SER A 4 14.50 -44.18 -5.54
CA SER A 4 14.52 -43.64 -6.91
C SER A 4 15.20 -42.28 -7.10
N ASN A 5 15.75 -41.68 -6.05
CA ASN A 5 16.30 -40.32 -6.12
C ASN A 5 17.79 -40.34 -6.48
N SER A 6 18.22 -39.43 -7.37
CA SER A 6 19.63 -39.23 -7.71
C SER A 6 20.45 -38.56 -6.61
N THR A 7 19.78 -37.79 -5.74
CA THR A 7 20.31 -37.04 -4.60
C THR A 7 19.34 -37.16 -3.44
N ASN A 8 19.84 -37.11 -2.20
CA ASN A 8 19.02 -37.30 -1.01
C ASN A 8 19.41 -36.30 0.08
N LEU A 9 18.43 -35.89 0.88
CA LEU A 9 18.64 -35.16 2.12
C LEU A 9 18.49 -36.11 3.30
N ASN A 10 19.33 -35.94 4.32
CA ASN A 10 19.16 -36.61 5.60
C ASN A 10 19.26 -35.58 6.73
N ARG A 11 18.23 -35.50 7.59
CA ARG A 11 18.24 -34.56 8.71
C ARG A 11 19.13 -35.09 9.83
N ILE A 12 20.06 -34.26 10.28
CA ILE A 12 20.97 -34.57 11.41
C ILE A 12 20.58 -33.80 12.67
N LYS A 13 20.04 -32.60 12.50
CA LYS A 13 19.66 -31.70 13.60
C LYS A 13 18.44 -30.87 13.25
N GLY A 14 17.77 -30.39 14.29
CA GLY A 14 16.49 -29.70 14.19
C GLY A 14 15.35 -30.72 14.20
N GLY A 15 14.30 -30.45 14.98
CA GLY A 15 13.14 -31.33 15.03
C GLY A 15 12.36 -31.36 13.71
N GLU A 16 11.34 -32.21 13.63
CA GLU A 16 10.35 -32.17 12.55
C GLU A 16 9.34 -31.05 12.71
N VAL A 17 9.00 -30.75 13.97
CA VAL A 17 7.97 -29.78 14.32
C VAL A 17 8.63 -28.59 15.01
N ILE A 18 8.29 -27.39 14.56
CA ILE A 18 8.66 -26.14 15.21
C ILE A 18 7.46 -25.24 15.44
N LYS A 19 7.65 -24.23 16.28
CA LYS A 19 6.69 -23.15 16.47
C LYS A 19 6.97 -22.00 15.50
N GLN A 20 5.90 -21.38 15.02
CA GLN A 20 5.98 -20.14 14.27
C GLN A 20 6.70 -19.08 15.12
N GLY A 21 7.71 -18.42 14.55
CA GLY A 21 8.55 -17.46 15.28
C GLY A 21 9.73 -18.08 16.05
N ASP A 22 9.99 -19.39 15.93
CA ASP A 22 11.22 -19.98 16.44
C ASP A 22 12.40 -19.68 15.51
N PHE A 23 13.14 -18.62 15.85
CA PHE A 23 14.30 -18.16 15.08
C PHE A 23 15.64 -18.74 15.54
N SER A 24 15.66 -19.43 16.69
CA SER A 24 16.91 -19.89 17.32
C SER A 24 17.21 -21.36 17.07
N SER A 25 16.18 -22.16 16.74
CA SER A 25 16.37 -23.54 16.30
C SER A 25 17.30 -23.63 15.08
N THR A 26 18.28 -24.53 15.19
CA THR A 26 19.26 -24.80 14.13
C THR A 26 18.92 -26.13 13.46
N PHE A 27 18.90 -26.13 12.13
CA PHE A 27 18.64 -27.29 11.30
C PHE A 27 19.89 -27.69 10.55
N GLU A 28 20.18 -28.99 10.51
CA GLU A 28 21.31 -29.54 9.77
C GLU A 28 20.84 -30.66 8.85
N TYR A 29 21.22 -30.59 7.57
CA TYR A 29 20.92 -31.62 6.57
C TYR A 29 22.20 -32.07 5.88
N GLU A 30 22.41 -33.38 5.83
CA GLU A 30 23.44 -34.03 5.02
C GLU A 30 23.01 -34.13 3.55
N LEU A 31 23.95 -33.82 2.66
CA LEU A 31 23.84 -33.90 1.21
C LEU A 31 24.40 -35.24 0.72
N LEU A 32 23.51 -36.10 0.22
CA LEU A 32 23.83 -37.48 -0.10
C LEU A 32 23.55 -37.81 -1.58
N ASP A 33 24.30 -38.76 -2.13
CA ASP A 33 24.07 -39.30 -3.47
C ASP A 33 22.95 -40.37 -3.48
N TYR A 34 22.69 -40.97 -4.64
CA TYR A 34 21.72 -42.07 -4.82
C TYR A 34 22.02 -43.35 -4.01
N LYS A 35 23.26 -43.51 -3.52
CA LYS A 35 23.70 -44.61 -2.66
C LYS A 35 23.73 -44.22 -1.18
N TYR A 36 23.25 -43.03 -0.83
CA TYR A 36 23.32 -42.46 0.52
C TYR A 36 24.76 -42.21 1.02
N ASN A 37 25.72 -42.04 0.11
CA ASN A 37 27.06 -41.58 0.47
C ASN A 37 27.13 -40.06 0.46
N LYS A 38 27.99 -39.52 1.33
CA LYS A 38 28.24 -38.08 1.43
C LYS A 38 28.90 -37.52 0.17
N ILE A 39 28.39 -36.40 -0.29
CA ILE A 39 28.94 -35.68 -1.44
C ILE A 39 29.90 -34.60 -0.95
N THR A 40 31.20 -34.92 -0.88
CA THR A 40 32.24 -34.04 -0.28
C THR A 40 32.77 -32.96 -1.22
N ASN A 41 32.57 -33.11 -2.54
CA ASN A 41 33.03 -32.11 -3.53
C ASN A 41 32.18 -30.82 -3.54
N LEU A 42 31.16 -30.74 -2.69
CA LEU A 42 30.33 -29.53 -2.49
C LEU A 42 30.82 -28.66 -1.32
N ASP A 43 31.76 -29.16 -0.51
CA ASP A 43 32.25 -28.42 0.66
C ASP A 43 32.89 -27.08 0.26
N GLY A 44 32.54 -26.02 0.99
CA GLY A 44 32.95 -24.64 0.72
C GLY A 44 32.11 -23.91 -0.33
N GLN A 45 31.14 -24.57 -0.98
CA GLN A 45 30.22 -23.93 -1.92
C GLN A 45 29.01 -23.32 -1.20
N ASN A 46 28.43 -22.30 -1.82
CA ASN A 46 27.15 -21.75 -1.36
C ASN A 46 26.00 -22.68 -1.78
N ALA A 47 25.07 -22.90 -0.87
CA ALA A 47 23.85 -23.67 -1.06
C ALA A 47 22.63 -22.81 -0.75
N SER A 48 21.61 -22.92 -1.59
CA SER A 48 20.33 -22.25 -1.41
C SER A 48 19.30 -23.26 -0.91
N ILE A 49 18.87 -23.09 0.34
CA ILE A 49 17.85 -23.89 1.00
C ILE A 49 16.49 -23.22 0.79
N LYS A 50 15.56 -23.95 0.19
CA LYS A 50 14.19 -23.50 -0.06
C LYS A 50 13.23 -24.27 0.83
N LEU A 51 12.49 -23.55 1.65
CA LEU A 51 11.35 -24.06 2.42
C LEU A 51 10.10 -23.57 1.71
N ALA A 52 9.29 -24.48 1.15
CA ALA A 52 8.12 -24.08 0.37
C ALA A 52 6.88 -24.94 0.65
N ASN A 53 5.72 -24.28 0.65
CA ASN A 53 4.41 -24.90 0.58
C ASN A 53 3.43 -23.99 -0.20
N GLN A 54 2.14 -24.30 -0.16
CA GLN A 54 1.11 -23.50 -0.85
C GLN A 54 0.86 -22.11 -0.22
N LYS A 55 1.25 -21.92 1.05
CA LYS A 55 0.98 -20.71 1.84
C LYS A 55 2.18 -19.76 1.91
N GLY A 56 3.39 -20.26 1.70
CA GLY A 56 4.60 -19.47 1.89
C GLY A 56 5.84 -20.16 1.33
N LYS A 57 6.86 -19.33 1.09
CA LYS A 57 8.17 -19.75 0.62
C LYS A 57 9.24 -18.93 1.33
N LEU A 58 10.30 -19.59 1.78
CA LEU A 58 11.49 -18.96 2.33
C LEU A 58 12.73 -19.54 1.63
N VAL A 59 13.66 -18.66 1.29
CA VAL A 59 14.96 -19.02 0.72
C VAL A 59 16.04 -18.56 1.68
N ILE A 60 16.95 -19.45 2.02
CA ILE A 60 18.03 -19.24 2.97
C ILE A 60 19.32 -19.69 2.29
N ASP A 61 20.34 -18.86 2.32
CA ASP A 61 21.65 -19.23 1.79
C ASP A 61 22.57 -19.68 2.94
N ALA A 62 23.31 -20.76 2.72
CA ALA A 62 24.27 -21.29 3.68
C ALA A 62 25.46 -21.92 2.96
N THR A 63 26.61 -21.97 3.62
CA THR A 63 27.79 -22.67 3.09
C THR A 63 27.70 -24.16 3.40
N VAL A 64 28.10 -25.01 2.45
CA VAL A 64 28.21 -26.45 2.68
C VAL A 64 29.50 -26.74 3.46
N GLU A 65 29.38 -27.43 4.59
CA GLU A 65 30.51 -27.86 5.42
C GLU A 65 30.37 -29.33 5.77
N ASN A 66 31.40 -30.15 5.51
CA ASN A 66 31.41 -31.59 5.78
C ASN A 66 30.19 -32.33 5.18
N SER A 67 29.84 -31.97 3.94
CA SER A 67 28.68 -32.43 3.18
C SER A 67 27.34 -32.10 3.86
N LYS A 68 27.28 -31.01 4.62
CA LYS A 68 26.09 -30.57 5.33
C LYS A 68 25.78 -29.11 5.07
N VAL A 69 24.50 -28.77 5.12
CA VAL A 69 24.04 -27.40 5.29
C VAL A 69 23.50 -27.21 6.70
N SER A 70 23.85 -26.08 7.32
CA SER A 70 23.35 -25.67 8.64
C SER A 70 22.70 -24.31 8.52
N PHE A 71 21.48 -24.16 9.04
CA PHE A 71 20.75 -22.90 8.96
C PHE A 71 19.75 -22.71 10.11
N ASN A 72 19.36 -21.45 10.30
CA ASN A 72 18.25 -21.04 11.16
C ASN A 72 17.14 -20.42 10.31
N ILE A 73 15.91 -20.46 10.79
CA ILE A 73 14.78 -19.83 10.11
C ILE A 73 14.67 -18.41 10.64
N GLY A 74 15.16 -17.43 9.90
CA GLY A 74 15.19 -16.03 10.36
C GLY A 74 13.91 -15.23 10.10
N LYS A 75 12.88 -15.84 9.52
CA LYS A 75 11.62 -15.17 9.15
C LYS A 75 10.42 -15.99 9.60
N ILE A 76 9.30 -15.31 9.86
CA ILE A 76 8.06 -15.99 10.23
C ILE A 76 7.50 -16.76 9.03
N LEU A 77 7.15 -18.03 9.25
CA LEU A 77 6.50 -18.89 8.27
C LEU A 77 5.06 -19.21 8.70
N PRO A 78 4.05 -19.13 7.81
CA PRO A 78 2.70 -19.60 8.10
C PRO A 78 2.66 -21.04 8.61
N ALA A 79 1.70 -21.34 9.48
CA ALA A 79 1.49 -22.71 9.94
C ALA A 79 1.14 -23.65 8.76
N GLY A 80 1.88 -24.76 8.69
CA GLY A 80 1.77 -25.75 7.63
C GLY A 80 3.01 -26.63 7.51
N ILE A 81 2.91 -27.60 6.61
CA ILE A 81 4.00 -28.52 6.29
C ILE A 81 4.78 -27.94 5.11
N TYR A 82 6.09 -27.78 5.28
CA TYR A 82 7.02 -27.29 4.27
C TYR A 82 7.88 -28.41 3.74
N LEU A 83 8.05 -28.42 2.42
CA LEU A 83 9.06 -29.22 1.75
C LEU A 83 10.39 -28.47 1.79
N VAL A 84 11.47 -29.22 2.00
CA VAL A 84 12.84 -28.71 2.05
C VAL A 84 13.56 -29.10 0.76
N GLU A 85 14.09 -28.13 0.04
CA GLU A 85 14.97 -28.38 -1.11
C GLU A 85 16.29 -27.67 -0.87
N VAL A 86 17.40 -28.35 -1.13
CA VAL A 86 18.72 -27.72 -1.09
C VAL A 86 19.30 -27.72 -2.49
N GLN A 87 19.67 -26.56 -3.00
CA GLN A 87 20.34 -26.42 -4.29
C GLN A 87 21.78 -26.01 -4.04
N CYS A 88 22.74 -26.78 -4.55
CA CYS A 88 24.17 -26.47 -4.45
C CYS A 88 24.90 -26.93 -5.71
N GLY A 89 25.60 -26.00 -6.37
CA GLY A 89 26.16 -26.23 -7.70
C GLY A 89 25.08 -26.67 -8.70
N GLU A 90 25.34 -27.76 -9.40
CA GLU A 90 24.42 -28.38 -10.37
C GLU A 90 23.43 -29.37 -9.73
N TYR A 91 23.49 -29.56 -8.41
CA TYR A 91 22.67 -30.54 -7.70
C TYR A 91 21.48 -29.87 -7.02
N VAL A 92 20.32 -30.52 -7.14
CA VAL A 92 19.14 -30.24 -6.32
C VAL A 92 18.88 -31.47 -5.46
N PHE A 93 18.84 -31.28 -4.15
CA PHE A 93 18.58 -32.30 -3.16
C PHE A 93 17.12 -32.15 -2.70
N PRO A 94 16.22 -33.04 -3.14
CA PRO A 94 14.81 -32.93 -2.82
C PRO A 94 14.50 -33.45 -1.41
N SER A 95 13.43 -32.91 -0.83
CA SER A 95 12.74 -33.50 0.32
C SER A 95 12.08 -34.82 -0.09
N ASP A 96 12.15 -35.82 0.79
CA ASP A 96 11.37 -37.05 0.68
C ASP A 96 10.25 -37.10 1.74
N GLN A 97 9.63 -38.27 1.95
CA GLN A 97 8.61 -38.41 3.00
C GLN A 97 9.15 -38.18 4.42
N SER A 98 10.47 -38.36 4.64
CA SER A 98 11.12 -38.25 5.96
C SER A 98 11.73 -36.87 6.24
N VAL A 99 11.95 -36.05 5.21
CA VAL A 99 12.56 -34.72 5.31
C VAL A 99 11.51 -33.63 5.10
N ARG A 100 10.66 -33.39 6.10
CA ARG A 100 9.64 -32.31 6.08
C ARG A 100 9.71 -31.46 7.32
N LEU A 101 9.34 -30.19 7.22
CA LEU A 101 9.31 -29.28 8.36
C LEU A 101 7.87 -28.86 8.61
N GLU A 102 7.33 -29.19 9.77
CA GLU A 102 6.01 -28.74 10.21
C GLU A 102 6.15 -27.48 11.07
N VAL A 103 5.57 -26.39 10.60
CA VAL A 103 5.43 -25.16 11.38
C VAL A 103 4.05 -25.16 12.02
N THR A 104 4.02 -25.20 13.36
CA THR A 104 2.79 -25.11 14.14
C THR A 104 2.56 -23.69 14.65
N GLN A 105 1.30 -23.33 14.80
CA GLN A 105 0.92 -22.01 15.29
C GLN A 105 1.53 -21.72 16.67
N SER A 106 2.05 -20.51 16.84
CA SER A 106 2.50 -20.00 18.14
C SER A 106 1.31 -19.67 19.04
N THR A 107 1.56 -19.53 20.34
CA THR A 107 0.60 -18.92 21.28
C THR A 107 0.37 -17.45 20.93
N GLU A 108 1.37 -16.79 20.35
CA GLU A 108 1.22 -15.47 19.76
C GLU A 108 0.60 -15.58 18.36
N HIS A 109 -0.41 -14.77 18.09
CA HIS A 109 -0.99 -14.67 16.76
C HIS A 109 -0.14 -13.74 15.89
N PHE A 110 0.27 -14.28 14.75
CA PHE A 110 0.94 -13.54 13.69
C PHE A 110 -0.05 -13.24 12.57
N ASN A 111 -0.11 -11.99 12.14
CA ASN A 111 -0.94 -11.54 11.03
C ASN A 111 -0.06 -11.26 9.82
N ASN A 112 -0.57 -11.60 8.64
CA ASN A 112 0.00 -11.12 7.39
C ASN A 112 -0.28 -9.62 7.29
N LEU A 113 0.78 -8.88 7.00
CA LEU A 113 0.74 -7.45 6.87
C LEU A 113 -0.13 -7.01 5.67
N GLU A 114 -0.11 -7.76 4.56
CA GLU A 114 -0.95 -7.49 3.39
C GLU A 114 -2.45 -7.61 3.71
N ASP A 115 -2.83 -8.62 4.51
CA ASP A 115 -4.23 -8.81 4.91
C ASP A 115 -4.71 -7.63 5.78
N ILE A 116 -3.84 -7.11 6.63
CA ILE A 116 -4.11 -5.92 7.46
C ILE A 116 -4.26 -4.67 6.59
N GLU A 117 -3.34 -4.47 5.65
CA GLU A 117 -3.34 -3.31 4.75
C GLU A 117 -4.58 -3.29 3.85
N MET A 118 -4.98 -4.45 3.33
CA MET A 118 -6.23 -4.63 2.57
C MET A 118 -7.45 -4.26 3.42
N ALA A 119 -7.53 -4.77 4.65
CA ALA A 119 -8.61 -4.45 5.57
C ALA A 119 -8.67 -2.94 5.89
N GLN A 120 -7.52 -2.30 6.07
CA GLN A 120 -7.43 -0.85 6.29
C GLN A 120 -7.91 -0.06 5.06
N LEU A 121 -7.53 -0.48 3.85
CA LEU A 121 -7.98 0.14 2.61
C LEU A 121 -9.49 0.03 2.43
N ASP A 122 -10.07 -1.14 2.70
CA ASP A 122 -11.52 -1.36 2.66
C ASP A 122 -12.27 -0.46 3.66
N ILE A 123 -11.74 -0.32 4.88
CA ILE A 123 -12.30 0.59 5.90
C ILE A 123 -12.20 2.05 5.43
N LYS A 124 -11.03 2.49 4.93
CA LYS A 124 -10.84 3.85 4.43
C LYS A 124 -11.84 4.18 3.33
N LYS A 125 -12.01 3.26 2.37
CA LYS A 125 -12.98 3.41 1.28
C LYS A 125 -14.42 3.48 1.80
N ALA A 126 -14.78 2.64 2.75
CA ALA A 126 -16.11 2.67 3.38
C ALA A 126 -16.37 4.01 4.11
N VAL A 127 -15.37 4.56 4.80
CA VAL A 127 -15.44 5.88 5.44
C VAL A 127 -15.58 7.00 4.40
N GLU A 128 -14.79 6.97 3.32
CA GLU A 128 -14.91 7.94 2.23
C GLU A 128 -16.30 7.92 1.59
N ASP A 129 -16.85 6.73 1.34
CA ASP A 129 -18.20 6.57 0.80
C ASP A 129 -19.28 7.06 1.78
N TYR A 130 -19.09 6.84 3.09
CA TYR A 130 -19.95 7.40 4.13
C TYR A 130 -19.89 8.94 4.16
N LEU A 131 -18.70 9.53 4.14
CA LEU A 131 -18.51 10.99 4.13
C LEU A 131 -19.10 11.64 2.86
N LYS A 132 -18.99 11.00 1.69
CA LYS A 132 -19.65 11.45 0.46
C LYS A 132 -21.17 11.47 0.59
N ARG A 133 -21.75 10.47 1.28
CA ARG A 133 -23.20 10.42 1.55
C ARG A 133 -23.63 11.51 2.51
N ILE A 134 -22.84 11.83 3.54
CA ILE A 134 -23.11 12.95 4.45
C ILE A 134 -23.05 14.28 3.70
N ASN A 135 -22.01 14.52 2.89
CA ASN A 135 -21.88 15.73 2.07
C ASN A 135 -22.97 15.86 0.98
N PHE A 136 -23.86 14.88 0.82
CA PHE A 136 -25.01 14.94 -0.09
C PHE A 136 -26.30 15.45 0.58
N VAL A 137 -26.31 15.72 1.90
CA VAL A 137 -27.32 16.65 2.43
C VAL A 137 -26.86 18.05 2.04
N ALA A 138 -27.08 18.40 0.77
CA ALA A 138 -26.97 19.76 0.30
C ALA A 138 -27.84 20.60 1.22
N TYR A 139 -27.19 21.39 2.08
CA TYR A 139 -27.86 22.39 2.88
C TYR A 139 -28.74 23.22 1.93
N ASP A 140 -30.06 23.13 2.09
CA ASP A 140 -31.02 23.84 1.25
C ASP A 140 -30.93 25.33 1.59
N ASP A 141 -30.03 26.02 0.88
CA ASP A 141 -29.78 27.44 1.03
C ASP A 141 -30.93 28.32 0.49
N SER A 142 -32.06 27.72 0.06
CA SER A 142 -33.22 28.43 -0.48
C SER A 142 -33.79 29.46 0.50
N ASN A 143 -33.84 29.13 1.79
CA ASN A 143 -34.31 30.05 2.84
C ASN A 143 -33.36 31.24 3.03
N ILE A 144 -32.03 31.01 3.05
CA ILE A 144 -31.03 32.09 3.15
C ILE A 144 -31.03 32.95 1.88
N LYS A 145 -31.13 32.34 0.70
CA LYS A 145 -31.29 33.07 -0.57
C LYS A 145 -32.57 33.91 -0.61
N ARG A 146 -33.63 33.47 0.09
CA ARG A 146 -34.87 34.25 0.24
C ARG A 146 -34.64 35.43 1.20
N GLU A 147 -34.10 35.21 2.39
CA GLU A 147 -33.81 36.29 3.35
C GLU A 147 -32.85 37.34 2.79
N ILE A 148 -31.79 36.93 2.09
CA ILE A 148 -30.85 37.85 1.41
C ILE A 148 -31.58 38.70 0.36
N ARG A 149 -32.51 38.12 -0.41
CA ARG A 149 -33.33 38.87 -1.36
C ARG A 149 -34.25 39.85 -0.65
N GLU A 150 -34.94 39.43 0.39
CA GLU A 150 -35.84 40.30 1.18
C GLU A 150 -35.09 41.46 1.86
N LEU A 151 -33.87 41.22 2.37
CA LEU A 151 -33.00 42.26 2.93
C LEU A 151 -32.48 43.21 1.85
N LYS A 152 -32.15 42.70 0.67
CA LYS A 152 -31.75 43.51 -0.48
C LYS A 152 -32.90 44.40 -0.95
N ASP A 153 -34.11 43.87 -1.07
CA ASP A 153 -35.29 44.66 -1.44
C ASP A 153 -35.64 45.72 -0.38
N LYS A 154 -35.48 45.41 0.92
CA LYS A 154 -35.65 46.39 2.01
C LYS A 154 -34.64 47.54 1.99
N THR A 155 -33.44 47.32 1.43
CA THR A 155 -32.40 48.35 1.30
C THR A 155 -32.38 49.05 -0.06
N GLN A 156 -33.04 48.47 -1.07
CA GLN A 156 -33.21 49.02 -2.43
C GLN A 156 -34.27 50.13 -2.49
N GLY A 157 -34.24 51.03 -1.50
CA GLY A 157 -35.13 52.18 -1.36
C GLY A 157 -34.48 53.40 -0.68
N GLN A 158 -33.20 53.36 -0.32
CA GLN A 158 -32.43 54.58 -0.08
C GLN A 158 -32.02 55.18 -1.43
N ILE A 159 -32.68 56.27 -1.80
CA ILE A 159 -32.63 56.93 -3.11
C ILE A 159 -31.20 57.37 -3.45
N ILE A 160 -30.63 56.82 -4.52
CA ILE A 160 -29.41 57.31 -5.17
C ILE A 160 -29.85 58.17 -6.37
N ASP A 161 -29.39 59.41 -6.45
CA ASP A 161 -29.66 60.32 -7.57
C ASP A 161 -28.96 59.82 -8.86
N ILE A 162 -29.76 59.45 -9.87
CA ILE A 162 -29.30 58.82 -11.12
C ILE A 162 -29.28 59.76 -12.33
N ALA A 163 -29.70 61.03 -12.19
CA ALA A 163 -29.64 62.02 -13.28
C ALA A 163 -28.24 62.20 -13.93
N PRO A 164 -27.11 62.08 -13.20
CA PRO A 164 -25.77 62.17 -13.79
C PRO A 164 -25.39 60.97 -14.68
N LEU A 165 -26.01 59.81 -14.46
CA LEU A 165 -25.74 58.58 -15.22
C LEU A 165 -26.49 58.58 -16.56
N GLU A 166 -27.74 59.05 -16.58
CA GLU A 166 -28.52 59.22 -17.81
C GLU A 166 -27.86 60.24 -18.75
N SER A 167 -27.32 61.32 -18.20
CA SER A 167 -26.54 62.33 -18.93
C SER A 167 -25.24 61.77 -19.54
N ARG A 168 -24.63 60.76 -18.90
CA ARG A 168 -23.43 60.07 -19.39
C ARG A 168 -23.76 59.04 -20.47
N ILE A 169 -24.89 58.35 -20.36
CA ILE A 169 -25.35 57.35 -21.34
C ILE A 169 -25.68 58.04 -22.67
N ALA A 170 -26.41 59.15 -22.66
CA ALA A 170 -26.72 59.94 -23.87
C ALA A 170 -25.46 60.48 -24.61
N ASN A 171 -24.38 60.76 -23.87
CA ASN A 171 -23.08 61.17 -24.44
C ASN A 171 -22.25 59.99 -24.99
N LEU A 172 -22.49 58.78 -24.48
CA LEU A 172 -21.78 57.57 -24.91
C LEU A 172 -22.45 56.91 -26.12
N GLU A 173 -23.78 56.99 -26.22
CA GLU A 173 -24.57 56.48 -27.35
C GLU A 173 -24.43 57.34 -28.62
N SER A 174 -23.97 58.59 -28.49
CA SER A 174 -23.73 59.51 -29.63
C SER A 174 -22.33 59.41 -30.24
N ARG A 175 -21.44 58.58 -29.69
CA ARG A 175 -20.12 58.26 -30.28
C ARG A 175 -20.17 56.91 -30.98
N GLY A 176 -20.86 56.86 -32.11
CA GLY A 176 -20.82 55.69 -32.98
C GLY A 176 -19.41 55.44 -33.51
N GLN A 177 -19.00 54.17 -33.54
CA GLN A 177 -18.64 53.45 -34.77
C GLN A 177 -18.20 52.02 -34.42
N THR A 178 -18.75 51.08 -35.18
CA THR A 178 -18.44 49.65 -35.24
C THR A 178 -16.93 49.38 -35.36
N GLU A 179 -16.32 48.75 -34.36
CA GLU A 179 -15.07 48.02 -34.51
C GLU A 179 -15.38 46.59 -34.97
N THR A 180 -15.01 46.26 -36.19
CA THR A 180 -14.89 44.88 -36.64
C THR A 180 -13.74 44.23 -35.87
N ILE A 181 -14.02 43.19 -35.07
CA ILE A 181 -13.00 42.41 -34.37
C ILE A 181 -12.13 41.70 -35.42
N ASP A 182 -10.87 42.10 -35.53
CA ASP A 182 -9.88 41.41 -36.34
C ASP A 182 -9.41 40.15 -35.59
N LEU A 183 -9.79 38.98 -36.10
CA LEU A 183 -9.45 37.66 -35.53
C LEU A 183 -8.05 37.18 -35.98
N VAL A 184 -7.40 37.87 -36.92
CA VAL A 184 -6.07 37.52 -37.45
C VAL A 184 -4.96 37.45 -36.38
N PRO A 185 -4.96 38.23 -35.28
CA PRO A 185 -3.96 38.09 -34.21
C PRO A 185 -4.04 36.75 -33.48
N TYR A 186 -5.23 36.13 -33.41
CA TYR A 186 -5.47 34.86 -32.72
C TYR A 186 -5.23 33.62 -33.61
N LEU A 187 -5.02 33.83 -34.91
CA LEU A 187 -4.76 32.80 -35.92
C LEU A 187 -3.27 32.62 -36.25
N LYS A 188 -2.37 33.42 -35.63
CA LYS A 188 -0.93 33.31 -35.88
C LYS A 188 -0.38 32.03 -35.25
N THR A 189 0.47 31.33 -36.00
CA THR A 189 1.11 30.06 -35.59
C THR A 189 1.85 30.19 -34.25
N GLU A 190 2.42 31.37 -34.00
CA GLU A 190 3.19 31.70 -32.80
C GLU A 190 2.33 31.72 -31.53
N THR A 191 1.08 32.18 -31.62
CA THR A 191 0.11 32.13 -30.51
C THR A 191 -0.45 30.71 -30.31
N ALA A 192 -0.63 29.92 -31.38
CA ALA A 192 -1.18 28.56 -31.28
C ALA A 192 -0.27 27.60 -30.47
N TYR A 193 1.06 27.73 -30.61
CA TYR A 193 2.01 26.92 -29.83
C TYR A 193 2.03 27.24 -28.34
N THR A 194 1.50 28.39 -27.91
CA THR A 194 1.37 28.75 -26.48
C THR A 194 0.18 28.07 -25.79
N LEU A 195 -0.77 27.49 -26.54
CA LEU A 195 -1.90 26.74 -25.97
C LEU A 195 -1.50 25.33 -25.50
N PHE A 196 -0.35 24.81 -25.94
CA PHE A 196 0.15 23.51 -25.51
C PHE A 196 1.15 23.69 -24.37
N PRO A 197 1.04 22.93 -23.27
CA PRO A 197 2.03 22.98 -22.20
C PRO A 197 3.39 22.59 -22.76
N THR A 198 4.43 23.34 -22.36
CA THR A 198 5.80 22.98 -22.73
C THR A 198 6.16 21.62 -22.16
N TYR A 199 7.15 20.93 -22.74
CA TYR A 199 7.65 19.67 -22.19
C TYR A 199 8.02 19.79 -20.70
N ALA A 200 8.66 20.90 -20.30
CA ALA A 200 8.99 21.18 -18.90
C ALA A 200 7.74 21.31 -18.01
N THR A 201 6.70 21.99 -18.50
CA THR A 201 5.41 22.14 -17.79
C THR A 201 4.71 20.80 -17.63
N LEU A 202 4.64 20.01 -18.71
CA LEU A 202 4.02 18.69 -18.69
C LEU A 202 4.79 17.74 -17.76
N GLN A 203 6.13 17.76 -17.81
CA GLN A 203 6.97 16.97 -16.91
C GLN A 203 6.73 17.33 -15.45
N ALA A 204 6.69 18.62 -15.10
CA ALA A 204 6.40 19.08 -13.75
C ALA A 204 5.01 18.64 -13.28
N GLN A 205 3.99 18.71 -14.15
CA GLN A 205 2.64 18.23 -13.86
C GLN A 205 2.61 16.71 -13.64
N MET A 206 3.30 15.93 -14.46
CA MET A 206 3.39 14.47 -14.29
C MET A 206 4.09 14.11 -12.97
N THR A 207 5.21 14.74 -12.65
CA THR A 207 5.92 14.52 -11.38
C THR A 207 5.04 14.89 -10.17
N SER A 208 4.33 16.02 -10.24
CA SER A 208 3.41 16.42 -9.17
C SER A 208 2.25 15.43 -9.02
N ASN A 209 1.64 15.00 -10.12
CA ASN A 209 0.54 14.03 -10.09
C ASN A 209 0.98 12.68 -9.51
N ILE A 210 2.16 12.18 -9.90
CA ILE A 210 2.71 10.94 -9.35
C ILE A 210 2.91 11.09 -7.84
N LYS A 211 3.56 12.17 -7.39
CA LYS A 211 3.80 12.41 -5.96
C LYS A 211 2.50 12.48 -5.15
N THR A 212 1.51 13.24 -5.65
CA THR A 212 0.20 13.33 -4.99
C THR A 212 -0.50 11.97 -4.96
N LYS A 213 -0.44 11.19 -6.05
CA LYS A 213 -1.06 9.86 -6.10
C LYS A 213 -0.38 8.86 -5.16
N HIS A 214 0.94 8.88 -5.05
CA HIS A 214 1.68 8.08 -4.07
C HIS A 214 1.23 8.37 -2.64
N LEU A 215 1.04 9.64 -2.32
CA LEU A 215 0.53 10.08 -1.02
C LEU A 215 -0.95 9.69 -0.80
N GLU A 216 -1.84 9.94 -1.77
CA GLU A 216 -3.27 9.62 -1.69
C GLU A 216 -3.51 8.12 -1.48
N LEU A 217 -2.78 7.29 -2.24
CA LEU A 217 -2.82 5.84 -2.16
C LEU A 217 -2.07 5.30 -0.94
N GLY A 218 -1.36 6.15 -0.19
CA GLY A 218 -0.60 5.75 1.00
C GLY A 218 0.60 4.85 0.70
N LEU A 219 1.07 4.82 -0.56
CA LEU A 219 2.16 3.95 -1.00
C LEU A 219 3.47 4.26 -0.26
N ASP A 220 3.74 5.53 0.05
CA ASP A 220 4.96 5.91 0.75
C ASP A 220 4.94 5.43 2.21
N SER A 221 3.80 5.54 2.89
CA SER A 221 3.61 5.01 4.25
C SER A 221 3.68 3.49 4.30
N LEU A 222 3.17 2.84 3.25
CA LEU A 222 3.27 1.40 3.07
C LEU A 222 4.74 0.97 2.93
N ILE A 223 5.51 1.65 2.07
CA ILE A 223 6.94 1.38 1.86
C ILE A 223 7.73 1.54 3.17
N GLU A 224 7.52 2.63 3.92
CA GLU A 224 8.18 2.83 5.22
C GLU A 224 7.87 1.72 6.22
N THR A 225 6.61 1.25 6.23
CA THR A 225 6.19 0.15 7.11
C THR A 225 6.86 -1.17 6.74
N LYS A 226 6.93 -1.49 5.44
CA LYS A 226 7.64 -2.69 4.94
C LYS A 226 9.15 -2.62 5.24
N LEU A 227 9.77 -1.46 5.09
CA LEU A 227 11.18 -1.23 5.41
C LEU A 227 11.47 -1.38 6.91
N LYS A 228 10.58 -0.90 7.77
CA LYS A 228 10.72 -0.99 9.23
C LYS A 228 10.67 -2.44 9.73
N ASN A 229 9.89 -3.30 9.07
CA ASN A 229 9.80 -4.73 9.39
C ASN A 229 10.90 -5.59 8.74
N GLY A 230 11.90 -4.99 8.08
CA GLY A 230 13.06 -5.70 7.56
C GLY A 230 12.72 -6.77 6.51
N ASP A 231 11.73 -6.50 5.66
CA ASP A 231 11.20 -7.43 4.65
C ASP A 231 10.55 -8.71 5.22
N ASP A 232 10.14 -8.74 6.50
CA ASP A 232 9.26 -9.78 7.04
C ASP A 232 7.78 -9.38 6.84
N PRO A 233 6.98 -10.19 6.12
CA PRO A 233 5.56 -9.88 5.87
C PRO A 233 4.64 -10.15 7.06
N TYR A 234 5.14 -10.59 8.22
CA TYR A 234 4.33 -10.90 9.40
C TYR A 234 4.60 -10.00 10.60
N ILE A 235 3.54 -9.73 11.37
CA ILE A 235 3.59 -8.97 12.63
C ILE A 235 2.73 -9.61 13.72
N THR A 236 3.07 -9.40 14.99
CA THR A 236 2.29 -9.94 16.12
C THR A 236 1.03 -9.12 16.41
N ASN A 237 0.00 -9.75 16.98
CA ASN A 237 -1.22 -9.06 17.45
C ASN A 237 -0.93 -7.85 18.35
N HIS A 238 0.02 -7.97 19.27
CA HIS A 238 0.38 -6.85 20.16
C HIS A 238 0.93 -5.65 19.37
N HIS A 239 1.71 -5.87 18.31
CA HIS A 239 2.14 -4.78 17.42
C HIS A 239 0.99 -4.19 16.62
N VAL A 240 0.09 -5.04 16.13
CA VAL A 240 -1.13 -4.61 15.43
C VAL A 240 -2.01 -3.71 16.30
N GLU A 241 -2.16 -4.03 17.59
CA GLU A 241 -2.92 -3.22 18.54
C GLU A 241 -2.36 -1.80 18.69
N THR A 242 -1.05 -1.61 18.54
CA THR A 242 -0.45 -0.25 18.56
C THR A 242 -0.76 0.59 17.32
N TRP A 243 -1.27 -0.02 16.24
CA TRP A 243 -1.64 0.67 15.01
C TRP A 243 -3.09 1.16 15.01
N TYR A 244 -3.91 0.66 15.94
CA TYR A 244 -5.31 1.06 16.07
C TYR A 244 -5.50 1.94 17.31
N THR A 245 -6.35 2.96 17.19
CA THR A 245 -6.93 3.58 18.38
C THR A 245 -7.85 2.55 19.04
N THR A 246 -7.90 2.52 20.38
CA THR A 246 -8.74 1.54 21.06
C THR A 246 -10.22 1.71 20.67
N LYS A 247 -11.01 0.63 20.69
CA LYS A 247 -12.46 0.71 20.43
C LYS A 247 -13.16 1.78 21.28
N ALA A 248 -12.66 2.02 22.49
CA ALA A 248 -13.14 3.06 23.39
C ALA A 248 -12.85 4.48 22.86
N GLU A 249 -11.64 4.73 22.37
CA GLU A 249 -11.25 6.01 21.78
C GLU A 249 -11.99 6.29 20.46
N PHE A 250 -12.16 5.28 19.61
CA PHE A 250 -12.97 5.39 18.40
C PHE A 250 -14.42 5.79 18.72
N ASN A 251 -15.05 5.09 19.67
CA ASN A 251 -16.42 5.42 20.09
C ASN A 251 -16.53 6.84 20.68
N ASN A 252 -15.50 7.29 21.39
CA ASN A 252 -15.43 8.66 21.91
C ASN A 252 -15.35 9.70 20.78
N LEU A 253 -14.52 9.45 19.77
CA LEU A 253 -14.44 10.29 18.57
C LEU A 253 -15.77 10.34 17.81
N VAL A 254 -16.42 9.19 17.59
CA VAL A 254 -17.75 9.12 16.96
C VAL A 254 -18.77 9.93 17.76
N SER A 255 -18.78 9.79 19.09
CA SER A 255 -19.69 10.53 19.97
C SER A 255 -19.42 12.04 19.92
N ARG A 256 -18.15 12.46 19.83
CA ARG A 256 -17.75 13.86 19.66
C ARG A 256 -18.20 14.43 18.31
N VAL A 257 -18.06 13.69 17.22
CA VAL A 257 -18.53 14.11 15.89
C VAL A 257 -20.05 14.27 15.91
N GLN A 258 -20.79 13.27 16.40
CA GLN A 258 -22.26 13.35 16.53
C GLN A 258 -22.71 14.54 17.39
N ALA A 259 -22.01 14.81 18.49
CA ALA A 259 -22.32 15.96 19.36
C ALA A 259 -22.05 17.31 18.68
N LEU A 260 -21.08 17.40 17.76
CA LEU A 260 -20.81 18.61 16.98
C LEU A 260 -21.85 18.78 15.86
N GLU A 261 -22.23 17.70 15.18
CA GLU A 261 -23.29 17.71 14.16
C GLU A 261 -24.65 18.09 14.76
N SER A 262 -24.94 17.71 16.01
CA SER A 262 -26.19 18.07 16.70
C SER A 262 -26.25 19.52 17.22
N LYS A 263 -25.16 20.29 17.07
CA LYS A 263 -25.06 21.68 17.56
C LYS A 263 -25.21 22.74 16.46
N GLU A 264 -25.23 22.33 15.19
CA GLU A 264 -25.68 23.16 14.05
C GLU A 264 -27.17 22.95 13.80
#